data_AF-I3U8Y5-F1
#
_entry.id   AF-I3U8Y5-F1
#
_cell.length_a   1.000
_cell.length_b   1.000
_cell.length_c   1.000
_cell.angle_alpha   90.00
_cell.angle_beta   90.00
_cell.angle_gamma   90.00
#
_symmetry.space_group_name_H-M   'P 1'
#
loop_
_entity.id
_entity.type
_entity.pdbx_description
1 polymer ?
#
loop_
_entity_poly.entity_id
_entity_poly.type
_entity_poly.pdbx_seq_one_letter_code
_entity_poly.pdbx_strand_id
1 'polypeptide(L)'
;MKNAFSGFIVDFLFYQNSIYFLIFLLVSGALLAFPLLRKQGKGNTGLSVKDAVNLVNRENAVFVDVRPVDSYRSGSIPSARNLPAATLNRKPVPCRVTNH
;
A
#
# COMPACT_ATOMS: atom_id res chain seq x y z
N MET A 1 10.22 30.49 -28.36
CA MET A 1 10.01 30.75 -26.91
C MET A 1 10.52 29.62 -26.00
N LYS A 2 10.40 28.32 -26.37
CA LYS A 2 10.89 27.19 -25.55
C LYS A 2 12.39 27.23 -25.25
N ASN A 3 13.17 27.72 -26.21
CA ASN A 3 14.64 27.68 -26.19
C ASN A 3 15.22 28.72 -25.21
N ALA A 4 14.56 29.88 -25.07
CA ALA A 4 14.96 30.93 -24.13
C ALA A 4 14.67 30.54 -22.67
N PHE A 5 13.54 29.87 -22.43
CA PHE A 5 13.20 29.34 -21.10
C PHE A 5 14.13 28.19 -20.69
N SER A 6 14.47 27.31 -21.63
CA SER A 6 15.44 26.23 -21.37
C SER A 6 16.81 26.76 -21.02
N GLY A 7 17.30 27.81 -21.71
CA GLY A 7 18.58 28.45 -21.41
C GLY A 7 18.61 29.05 -20.01
N PHE A 8 17.58 29.81 -19.65
CA PHE A 8 17.45 30.40 -18.32
C PHE A 8 17.44 29.37 -17.18
N ILE A 9 16.78 28.22 -17.37
CA ILE A 9 16.73 27.15 -16.37
C ILE A 9 18.11 26.51 -16.16
N VAL A 10 18.85 26.21 -17.24
CA VAL A 10 20.20 25.63 -17.09
C VAL A 10 21.16 26.65 -16.49
N ASP A 11 21.07 27.92 -16.90
CA ASP A 11 21.91 28.97 -16.36
C ASP A 11 21.64 29.20 -14.87
N PHE A 12 20.38 29.11 -14.43
CA PHE A 12 20.01 29.19 -13.00
C PHE A 12 20.57 28.00 -12.19
N LEU A 13 20.47 26.78 -12.72
CA LEU A 13 20.94 25.57 -12.03
C LEU A 13 22.47 25.48 -11.92
N PHE A 14 23.19 26.12 -12.85
CA PHE A 14 24.65 26.09 -12.93
C PHE A 14 25.31 27.47 -12.67
N TYR A 15 24.53 28.45 -12.21
CA TYR A 15 25.01 29.83 -12.02
C TYR A 15 26.18 29.87 -11.03
N GLN A 16 27.26 30.54 -11.43
CA GLN A 16 28.38 30.91 -10.57
C GLN A 16 28.99 29.75 -9.75
N ASN A 17 29.20 28.59 -10.38
CA ASN A 17 29.78 27.39 -9.74
C ASN A 17 29.01 26.86 -8.53
N SER A 18 27.75 27.26 -8.36
CA SER A 18 26.93 26.88 -7.21
C SER A 18 26.21 25.56 -7.46
N ILE A 19 26.99 24.47 -7.58
CA ILE A 19 26.51 23.09 -7.70
C ILE A 19 25.53 22.69 -6.58
N TYR A 20 25.53 23.44 -5.47
CA TYR A 20 24.63 23.29 -4.34
C TYR A 20 23.15 23.30 -4.73
N PHE A 21 22.71 24.10 -5.72
CA PHE A 21 21.31 24.10 -6.14
C PHE A 21 20.88 22.78 -6.77
N LEU A 22 21.75 22.19 -7.60
CA LEU A 22 21.52 20.87 -8.17
C LEU A 22 21.48 19.79 -7.07
N ILE A 23 22.39 19.88 -6.09
CA ILE A 23 22.42 18.97 -4.95
C ILE A 23 21.12 19.07 -4.14
N PHE A 24 20.66 20.29 -3.82
CA PHE A 24 19.41 20.48 -3.07
C PHE A 24 18.19 19.98 -3.83
N LEU A 25 18.13 20.17 -5.15
CA LEU A 25 17.07 19.63 -6.00
C LEU A 25 17.01 18.10 -5.89
N LEU A 26 18.16 17.43 -6.02
CA LEU A 26 18.24 15.98 -5.94
C LEU A 26 17.94 15.46 -4.53
N VAL A 27 18.46 16.09 -3.49
CA VAL A 27 18.22 15.71 -2.08
C VAL A 27 16.75 15.87 -1.72
N SER A 28 16.13 17.00 -2.10
CA SER A 28 14.71 17.26 -1.86
C SER A 28 13.82 16.26 -2.61
N GLY A 29 14.12 16.03 -3.90
CA GLY A 29 13.41 15.04 -4.70
C GLY A 29 13.54 13.62 -4.13
N ALA A 30 14.75 13.25 -3.69
CA ALA A 30 15.01 11.95 -3.07
C ALA A 30 14.28 11.79 -1.72
N LEU A 31 14.31 12.81 -0.86
CA LEU A 31 13.61 12.79 0.43
C LEU A 31 12.09 12.73 0.28
N LEU A 32 11.54 13.33 -0.77
CA LEU A 32 10.11 13.24 -1.08
C LEU A 32 9.71 11.85 -1.58
N ALA A 33 10.57 11.22 -2.39
CA ALA A 33 10.35 9.85 -2.88
C ALA A 33 10.61 8.78 -1.81
N PHE A 34 11.47 9.07 -0.83
CA PHE A 34 11.86 8.16 0.23
C PHE A 34 10.71 7.49 1.00
N PRO A 35 9.68 8.20 1.51
CA PRO A 35 8.56 7.56 2.20
C PRO A 35 7.72 6.67 1.28
N LEU A 36 7.64 6.96 -0.02
CA LEU A 36 6.88 6.16 -0.98
C LEU A 36 7.59 4.83 -1.24
N LEU A 37 8.91 4.85 -1.41
CA LEU A 37 9.73 3.66 -1.58
C LEU A 37 9.79 2.81 -0.29
N ARG A 38 9.85 3.46 0.88
CA ARG A 38 9.79 2.76 2.18
C ARG A 38 8.46 2.06 2.44
N LYS A 39 7.35 2.59 1.92
CA LYS A 39 6.04 1.92 2.03
C LYS A 39 5.97 0.63 1.20
N GLN A 40 6.69 0.54 0.08
CA GLN A 40 6.75 -0.68 -0.73
C GLN A 40 7.72 -1.73 -0.17
N GLY A 41 8.84 -1.32 0.43
CA GLY A 41 9.86 -2.25 0.94
C GLY A 41 9.58 -2.91 2.29
N LYS A 42 8.59 -2.41 3.04
CA LYS A 42 8.17 -3.01 4.30
C LYS A 42 7.03 -3.95 3.98
N GLY A 43 7.28 -5.27 4.02
CA GLY A 43 6.32 -6.37 3.81
C GLY A 43 5.18 -6.41 4.83
N ASN A 44 4.61 -5.25 5.12
CA ASN A 44 3.49 -5.06 6.01
C ASN A 44 2.23 -5.33 5.20
N THR A 45 1.94 -6.62 5.03
CA THR A 45 0.64 -7.12 4.52
C THR A 45 -0.53 -6.70 5.42
N GLY A 46 -0.27 -6.05 6.55
CA GLY A 46 -1.27 -5.44 7.41
C GLY A 46 -1.91 -4.22 6.75
N LEU A 47 -3.16 -4.38 6.36
CA LEU A 47 -4.05 -3.31 5.94
C LEU A 47 -4.55 -2.52 7.16
N SER A 48 -4.76 -1.21 6.99
CA SER A 48 -5.51 -0.43 7.99
C SER A 48 -6.96 -0.94 8.05
N VAL A 49 -7.62 -0.80 9.20
CA VAL A 49 -9.04 -1.13 9.36
C VAL A 49 -9.90 -0.41 8.31
N LYS A 50 -9.59 0.87 8.05
CA LYS A 50 -10.30 1.67 7.05
C LYS A 50 -10.13 1.11 5.63
N ASP A 51 -8.92 0.69 5.29
CA ASP A 51 -8.62 0.15 3.96
C ASP A 51 -9.29 -1.22 3.78
N ALA A 52 -9.27 -2.06 4.81
CA ALA A 52 -9.96 -3.36 4.81
C ALA A 52 -11.48 -3.21 4.62
N VAL A 53 -12.12 -2.27 5.31
CA VAL A 53 -13.56 -1.98 5.13
C VAL A 53 -13.83 -1.46 3.71
N ASN A 54 -12.96 -0.61 3.16
CA ASN A 54 -13.12 -0.09 1.81
C ASN A 54 -13.02 -1.21 0.76
N LEU A 55 -12.08 -2.15 0.92
CA LEU A 55 -11.94 -3.33 0.05
C LEU A 55 -13.20 -4.20 0.05
N VAL A 56 -13.79 -4.44 1.23
CA VAL A 56 -15.02 -5.25 1.34
C VAL A 56 -16.19 -4.54 0.65
N ASN A 57 -16.31 -3.23 0.82
CA ASN A 57 -17.44 -2.46 0.28
C ASN A 57 -17.33 -2.13 -1.20
N ARG A 58 -16.10 -2.01 -1.75
CA ARG A 58 -15.89 -1.55 -3.14
C ARG A 58 -15.33 -2.63 -4.07
N GLU A 59 -14.58 -3.58 -3.52
CA GLU A 59 -13.81 -4.55 -4.30
C GLU A 59 -14.27 -6.00 -4.02
N ASN A 60 -15.45 -6.18 -3.42
CA ASN A 60 -16.02 -7.50 -3.09
C ASN A 60 -15.08 -8.39 -2.26
N ALA A 61 -14.24 -7.79 -1.41
CA ALA A 61 -13.38 -8.57 -0.53
C ALA A 61 -14.20 -9.29 0.56
N VAL A 62 -13.65 -10.38 1.10
CA VAL A 62 -14.30 -11.19 2.14
C VAL A 62 -13.41 -11.25 3.38
N PHE A 63 -13.97 -11.01 4.55
CA PHE A 63 -13.28 -11.23 5.82
C PHE A 63 -13.14 -12.73 6.10
N VAL A 64 -11.91 -13.20 6.29
CA VAL A 64 -11.62 -14.58 6.68
C VAL A 64 -11.02 -14.59 8.08
N ASP A 65 -11.71 -15.22 9.01
CA ASP A 65 -11.26 -15.37 10.39
C ASP A 65 -10.62 -16.75 10.58
N VAL A 66 -9.31 -16.76 10.83
CA VAL A 66 -8.52 -18.00 10.97
C VAL A 66 -8.46 -18.56 12.39
N ARG A 67 -9.14 -17.90 13.35
CA ARG A 67 -9.17 -18.31 14.76
C ARG A 67 -10.00 -19.60 14.94
N PRO A 68 -9.83 -20.30 16.08
CA PRO A 68 -10.67 -21.44 16.44
C PRO A 68 -12.16 -21.10 16.44
N VAL A 69 -13.00 -22.10 16.15
CA VAL A 69 -14.45 -21.91 16.01
C VAL A 69 -15.08 -21.36 17.29
N ASP A 70 -14.58 -21.74 18.46
CA ASP A 70 -15.13 -21.29 19.75
C ASP A 70 -14.92 -19.78 19.95
N SER A 71 -13.75 -19.26 19.55
CA SER A 71 -13.44 -17.82 19.58
C SER A 71 -14.21 -17.02 18.52
N TYR A 72 -14.52 -17.65 17.38
CA TYR A 72 -15.38 -17.05 16.36
C TYR A 72 -16.82 -16.93 16.87
N ARG A 73 -17.34 -17.97 17.54
CA ARG A 73 -18.69 -17.99 18.12
C ARG A 73 -18.88 -17.01 19.26
N SER A 74 -17.84 -16.75 20.06
CA SER A 74 -17.90 -15.75 21.14
C SER A 74 -17.97 -14.31 20.64
N GLY A 75 -17.62 -14.06 19.39
CA GLY A 75 -17.66 -12.72 18.79
C GLY A 75 -16.84 -12.64 17.51
N SER A 76 -17.48 -12.28 16.41
CA SER A 76 -16.87 -12.14 15.10
C SER A 76 -17.33 -10.88 14.38
N ILE A 77 -16.55 -10.46 13.38
CA ILE A 77 -16.93 -9.39 12.46
C ILE A 77 -18.15 -9.88 11.64
N PRO A 78 -19.18 -9.05 11.45
CA PRO A 78 -20.31 -9.38 10.57
C PRO A 78 -19.84 -9.77 9.16
N SER A 79 -20.48 -10.77 8.55
CA SER A 79 -20.16 -11.29 7.21
C SER A 79 -18.77 -11.94 7.06
N ALA A 80 -18.01 -12.10 8.14
CA ALA A 80 -16.78 -12.88 8.10
C ALA A 80 -17.05 -14.38 7.94
N ARG A 81 -16.07 -15.10 7.39
CA ARG A 81 -16.09 -16.56 7.23
C ARG A 81 -15.01 -17.15 8.14
N ASN A 82 -15.39 -18.05 9.02
CA ASN A 82 -14.41 -18.74 9.87
C ASN A 82 -13.76 -19.90 9.11
N LEU A 83 -12.44 -19.85 8.95
CA LEU A 83 -11.63 -20.91 8.37
C LEU A 83 -10.45 -21.18 9.32
N PRO A 84 -10.65 -22.02 10.37
CA PRO A 84 -9.63 -22.27 11.37
C PRO A 84 -8.31 -22.74 10.74
N ALA A 85 -7.20 -22.16 11.17
CA ALA A 85 -5.87 -22.44 10.60
C ALA A 85 -5.53 -23.94 10.58
N ALA A 86 -5.95 -24.69 11.60
CA ALA A 86 -5.76 -26.13 11.70
C ALA A 86 -6.39 -26.94 10.55
N THR A 87 -7.38 -26.37 9.85
CA THR A 87 -8.09 -27.03 8.73
C THR A 87 -7.51 -26.69 7.35
N LEU A 88 -6.67 -25.65 7.26
CA LEU A 88 -6.12 -25.15 5.99
C LEU A 88 -5.22 -26.18 5.29
N ASN A 89 -4.49 -26.99 6.04
CA ASN A 89 -3.62 -28.02 5.47
C ASN A 89 -4.36 -29.30 5.07
N ARG A 90 -5.64 -29.46 5.47
CA ARG A 90 -6.36 -30.73 5.40
C ARG A 90 -7.44 -30.79 4.32
N LYS A 91 -7.91 -29.64 3.80
CA LYS A 91 -8.91 -29.58 2.74
C LYS A 91 -8.64 -28.42 1.77
N PRO A 92 -8.78 -28.62 0.45
CA PRO A 92 -9.01 -27.51 -0.46
C PRO A 92 -10.37 -26.91 -0.06
N VAL A 93 -10.35 -25.72 0.55
CA VAL A 93 -11.60 -25.03 0.89
C VAL A 93 -12.11 -24.37 -0.38
N PRO A 94 -13.32 -24.72 -0.87
CA PRO A 94 -13.90 -24.00 -1.99
C PRO A 94 -14.33 -22.62 -1.49
N CYS A 95 -13.43 -21.65 -1.59
CA CYS A 95 -13.75 -20.24 -1.42
C CYS A 95 -14.54 -19.77 -2.63
N ARG A 96 -15.79 -20.21 -2.75
CA ARG A 96 -16.70 -19.71 -3.78
C ARG A 96 -17.16 -18.32 -3.34
N VAL A 97 -16.43 -17.30 -3.77
CA VAL A 97 -16.87 -15.90 -3.74
C VAL A 97 -17.98 -15.80 -4.79
N THR A 98 -19.24 -15.94 -4.37
CA THR A 98 -20.38 -15.71 -5.25
C THR A 98 -20.47 -14.21 -5.50
N ASN A 99 -19.90 -13.74 -6.62
CA ASN A 99 -20.29 -12.47 -7.21
C ASN A 99 -21.69 -12.65 -7.80
N HIS A 100 -22.65 -11.86 -7.33
CA HIS A 100 -23.88 -11.58 -8.05
C HIS A 100 -23.70 -10.26 -8.79
#